data_AF-A0ABD1SFM7-F1
#
_entry.id   AF-A0ABD1SFM7-F1
#
_cell.length_a   1.000
_cell.length_b   1.000
_cell.length_c   1.000
_cell.angle_alpha   90.00
_cell.angle_beta   90.00
_cell.angle_gamma   90.00
#
_symmetry.space_group_name_H-M   'P 1'
#
loop_
_entity.id
_entity.type
_entity.pdbx_description
1 polymer ?
#
loop_
_entity_poly.entity_id
_entity_poly.type
_entity_poly.pdbx_seq_one_letter_code
_entity_poly.pdbx_strand_id
1 'polypeptide(L)'
;MRREGRGETATGEGRNPLPSLRETRGDKIPSLVSRIPIEHVKTLVKFKSRYNYIRVLKVSRRADHTLAGSRLLLLDAPGNIHSISYLFKSITNTYFDVFATLPTLLPPGPLGILGFGAGSAAKLILETYSQIIIHGWELDQSVISVAREYFGLAKMEAQYPDRLFIHIGNALNASIRDGFSGILIDLFSKGVVIPELQNPQTWYNLRKNLKRDGRIMVNVGGNCVEPEDIRKDGSVIMEETFCPPWFRAEKGGDGLKKDITLKLRGRVN
;
A
#
# COMPACT_ATOMS: atom_id res chain seq x y z
N MET A 1 65.77 -58.71 -7.58
CA MET A 1 64.68 -59.36 -6.81
C MET A 1 63.57 -58.33 -6.66
N ARG A 2 62.39 -58.59 -7.25
CA ARG A 2 61.24 -57.68 -7.30
C ARG A 2 60.64 -57.47 -5.90
N ARG A 3 60.13 -56.26 -5.63
CA ARG A 3 58.72 -56.03 -5.27
C ARG A 3 58.35 -54.55 -5.38
N GLU A 4 57.13 -54.35 -5.87
CA GLU A 4 56.47 -53.14 -6.34
C GLU A 4 55.89 -52.30 -5.19
N GLY A 5 55.65 -51.01 -5.49
CA GLY A 5 54.72 -50.18 -4.73
C GLY A 5 54.63 -48.74 -5.25
N ARG A 6 53.78 -48.52 -6.27
CA ARG A 6 52.68 -47.52 -6.37
C ARG A 6 52.91 -46.18 -5.64
N GLY A 7 52.72 -44.98 -6.19
CA GLY A 7 51.96 -44.44 -7.34
C GLY A 7 51.69 -42.97 -6.96
N GLU A 8 52.09 -42.00 -7.79
CA GLU A 8 51.20 -41.04 -8.49
C GLU A 8 49.98 -40.55 -7.67
N THR A 9 49.62 -39.28 -7.53
CA THR A 9 49.88 -38.03 -8.27
C THR A 9 49.32 -36.88 -7.40
N ALA A 10 49.87 -35.68 -7.55
CA ALA A 10 49.46 -34.49 -6.84
C ALA A 10 47.98 -34.12 -7.11
N THR A 11 47.17 -34.04 -6.06
CA THR A 11 45.77 -33.59 -6.12
C THR A 11 45.64 -32.12 -5.77
N GLY A 12 45.29 -31.35 -6.81
CA GLY A 12 44.45 -30.15 -6.84
C GLY A 12 44.38 -29.21 -5.64
N GLU A 13 44.87 -27.99 -5.85
CA GLU A 13 44.46 -26.79 -5.11
C GLU A 13 42.93 -26.67 -5.10
N GLY A 14 42.33 -26.89 -3.93
CA GLY A 14 40.92 -26.65 -3.68
C GLY A 14 40.64 -25.15 -3.72
N ARG A 15 40.04 -24.66 -4.80
CA ARG A 15 39.35 -23.37 -4.83
C ARG A 15 38.25 -23.39 -3.77
N ASN A 16 38.41 -22.61 -2.71
CA ASN A 16 37.31 -22.31 -1.79
C ASN A 16 36.15 -21.73 -2.62
N PRO A 17 34.93 -22.30 -2.56
CA PRO A 17 33.78 -21.66 -3.17
C PRO A 17 33.54 -20.33 -2.45
N LEU A 18 33.38 -19.26 -3.26
CA LEU A 18 32.92 -17.96 -2.79
C LEU A 18 31.67 -18.18 -1.90
N PRO A 19 31.59 -17.51 -0.73
CA PRO A 19 30.42 -17.64 0.11
C PRO A 19 29.20 -17.22 -0.70
N SER A 20 28.21 -18.11 -0.77
CA SER A 20 26.93 -17.80 -1.39
C SER A 20 26.37 -16.54 -0.74
N LEU A 21 26.02 -15.55 -1.57
CA LEU A 21 25.27 -14.38 -1.16
C LEU A 21 24.01 -14.87 -0.45
N ARG A 22 24.00 -14.82 0.88
CA ARG A 22 22.78 -15.02 1.66
C ARG A 22 21.81 -13.93 1.22
N GLU A 23 20.72 -14.33 0.57
CA GLU A 23 19.57 -13.45 0.36
C GLU A 23 19.22 -12.83 1.71
N THR A 24 19.34 -11.50 1.79
CA THR A 24 18.95 -10.78 2.98
C THR A 24 17.42 -10.84 3.06
N ARG A 25 16.84 -10.95 4.26
CA ARG A 25 15.38 -11.11 4.43
C ARG A 25 14.52 -10.02 3.75
N GLY A 26 15.12 -8.91 3.29
CA GLY A 26 14.45 -7.82 2.54
C GLY A 26 14.48 -7.95 1.01
N ASP A 27 14.96 -9.06 0.43
CA ASP A 27 15.02 -9.28 -1.02
C ASP A 27 13.78 -10.00 -1.58
N LYS A 28 12.88 -10.51 -0.73
CA LYS A 28 11.67 -11.19 -1.20
C LYS A 28 10.79 -10.25 -2.02
N ILE A 29 10.49 -10.68 -3.24
CA ILE A 29 9.50 -10.10 -4.13
C ILE A 29 8.12 -10.61 -3.65
N PRO A 30 7.08 -9.77 -3.55
CA PRO A 30 5.75 -10.19 -3.09
C PRO A 30 5.22 -11.36 -3.90
N SER A 31 4.39 -12.21 -3.27
CA SER A 31 3.80 -13.39 -3.92
C SER A 31 3.06 -13.08 -5.23
N LEU A 32 2.50 -11.87 -5.36
CA LEU A 32 1.84 -11.39 -6.58
C LEU A 32 2.83 -11.05 -7.71
N VAL A 33 4.04 -10.60 -7.37
CA VAL A 33 5.09 -10.25 -8.33
C VAL A 33 6.03 -11.45 -8.57
N SER A 34 6.10 -12.40 -7.64
CA SER A 34 6.95 -13.60 -7.77
C SER A 34 6.48 -14.57 -8.85
N ARG A 35 5.25 -14.43 -9.33
CA ARG A 35 4.71 -15.17 -10.50
C ARG A 35 5.11 -14.56 -11.83
N ILE A 36 5.66 -13.35 -11.83
CA ILE A 36 6.16 -12.68 -13.02
C ILE A 36 7.62 -13.12 -13.23
N PRO A 37 8.00 -13.62 -14.42
CA PRO A 37 9.39 -13.94 -14.72
C PRO A 37 10.32 -12.76 -14.43
N ILE A 38 11.46 -13.03 -13.78
CA ILE A 38 12.35 -11.98 -13.26
C ILE A 38 12.90 -11.07 -14.36
N GLU A 39 13.08 -11.60 -15.58
CA GLU A 39 13.50 -10.85 -16.77
C GLU A 39 12.49 -9.78 -17.19
N HIS A 40 11.25 -9.87 -16.71
CA HIS A 40 10.20 -8.87 -16.94
C HIS A 40 10.07 -7.86 -15.80
N VAL A 41 10.84 -8.01 -14.71
CA VAL A 41 10.78 -7.11 -13.55
C VAL A 41 12.10 -6.38 -13.40
N LYS A 42 12.07 -5.05 -13.47
CA LYS A 42 13.23 -4.19 -13.22
C LYS A 42 13.05 -3.40 -11.94
N THR A 43 13.97 -3.52 -11.00
CA THR A 43 14.06 -2.59 -9.87
C THR A 43 14.61 -1.25 -10.35
N LEU A 44 13.85 -0.17 -10.16
CA LEU A 44 14.26 1.19 -10.50
C LEU A 44 14.99 1.86 -9.34
N VAL A 45 14.49 1.67 -8.12
CA VAL A 45 15.10 2.22 -6.90
C VAL A 45 14.80 1.30 -5.71
N LYS A 46 15.74 1.23 -4.75
CA LYS A 46 15.65 0.44 -3.51
C LYS A 46 16.48 1.10 -2.42
N PHE A 47 15.85 1.52 -1.31
CA PHE A 47 16.55 2.08 -0.15
C PHE A 47 15.68 2.03 1.11
N LYS A 48 16.29 2.28 2.27
CA LYS A 48 15.59 2.38 3.55
C LYS A 48 15.44 3.85 3.94
N SER A 49 14.23 4.28 4.25
CA SER A 49 13.92 5.59 4.84
C SER A 49 13.81 5.48 6.36
N ARG A 50 13.38 6.56 7.02
CA ARG A 50 13.06 6.54 8.46
C ARG A 50 11.93 5.56 8.80
N TYR A 51 10.95 5.40 7.92
CA TYR A 51 9.72 4.66 8.21
C TYR A 51 9.58 3.37 7.40
N ASN A 52 10.15 3.31 6.19
CA ASN A 52 9.87 2.26 5.23
C ASN A 52 11.14 1.65 4.62
N TYR A 53 11.01 0.43 4.12
CA TYR A 53 11.89 -0.10 3.09
C TYR A 53 11.25 0.12 1.72
N ILE A 54 11.77 1.09 0.96
CA ILE A 54 11.15 1.56 -0.27
C ILE A 54 11.76 0.85 -1.47
N ARG A 55 10.91 0.26 -2.31
CA ARG A 55 11.27 -0.34 -3.60
C ARG A 55 10.33 0.15 -4.68
N VAL A 56 10.87 0.49 -5.84
CA VAL A 56 10.08 0.71 -7.06
C VAL A 56 10.44 -0.33 -8.09
N LEU A 57 9.43 -1.07 -8.53
CA LEU A 57 9.57 -2.04 -9.60
C LEU A 57 8.88 -1.51 -10.86
N LYS A 58 9.45 -1.85 -12.01
CA LYS A 58 8.82 -1.68 -13.33
C LYS A 58 8.57 -3.06 -13.92
N VAL A 59 7.32 -3.35 -14.24
CA VAL A 59 6.94 -4.58 -14.93
C VAL A 59 6.91 -4.31 -16.42
N SER A 60 7.54 -5.18 -17.20
CA SER A 60 7.55 -5.13 -18.66
C SER A 60 6.14 -5.21 -19.22
N ARG A 61 5.88 -4.51 -20.34
CA ARG A 61 4.65 -4.66 -21.12
C ARG A 61 4.56 -6.02 -21.84
N ARG A 62 5.69 -6.74 -21.95
CA ARG A 62 5.75 -8.08 -22.55
C ARG A 62 5.41 -9.19 -21.57
N ALA A 63 5.25 -8.89 -20.28
CA ALA A 63 4.85 -9.87 -19.30
C ALA A 63 3.42 -10.34 -19.57
N ASP A 64 3.19 -11.64 -19.52
CA ASP A 64 1.84 -12.20 -19.50
C ASP A 64 1.28 -12.15 -18.06
N HIS A 65 0.92 -10.93 -17.62
CA HIS A 65 0.44 -10.68 -16.26
C HIS A 65 -0.45 -9.44 -16.20
N THR A 66 -1.39 -9.40 -15.24
CA THR A 66 -2.27 -8.25 -14.99
C THR A 66 -1.53 -6.96 -14.65
N LEU A 67 -0.27 -7.08 -14.20
CA LEU A 67 0.63 -5.98 -13.83
C LEU A 67 1.53 -5.53 -14.99
N ALA A 68 1.37 -6.08 -16.19
CA ALA A 68 2.18 -5.72 -17.34
C ALA A 68 2.17 -4.21 -17.62
N GLY A 69 3.35 -3.62 -17.77
CA GLY A 69 3.52 -2.19 -18.01
C GLY A 69 3.29 -1.27 -16.80
N SER A 70 3.14 -1.83 -15.60
CA SER A 70 2.99 -1.06 -14.37
C SER A 70 4.32 -0.60 -13.77
N ARG A 71 4.24 0.44 -12.96
CA ARG A 71 5.20 0.72 -11.88
C ARG A 71 4.53 0.39 -10.55
N LEU A 72 5.28 -0.29 -9.68
CA LEU A 72 4.81 -0.75 -8.38
C LEU A 72 5.65 -0.08 -7.30
N LEU A 73 4.99 0.51 -6.29
CA LEU A 73 5.63 0.94 -5.06
C LEU A 73 5.45 -0.18 -4.04
N LEU A 74 6.57 -0.69 -3.54
CA LEU A 74 6.61 -1.70 -2.51
C LEU A 74 7.17 -1.06 -1.25
N LEU A 75 6.44 -1.17 -0.15
CA LEU A 75 6.86 -0.69 1.18
C LEU A 75 6.97 -1.86 2.17
N ASP A 76 7.54 -1.56 3.34
CA ASP A 76 7.87 -2.52 4.40
C ASP A 76 8.84 -3.65 3.98
N ALA A 77 9.35 -4.39 4.96
CA ALA A 77 10.23 -5.55 4.69
C ALA A 77 9.56 -6.65 3.82
N PRO A 78 8.26 -6.97 3.94
CA PRO A 78 7.58 -7.95 3.11
C PRO A 78 7.42 -7.47 1.66
N GLY A 79 7.52 -6.15 1.44
CA GLY A 79 7.39 -5.54 0.12
C GLY A 79 5.97 -5.42 -0.38
N ASN A 80 4.96 -5.33 0.48
CA ASN A 80 3.57 -5.23 0.04
C ASN A 80 3.40 -4.10 -0.98
N ILE A 81 2.47 -4.27 -1.93
CA ILE A 81 2.21 -3.24 -2.94
C ILE A 81 1.37 -2.14 -2.30
N HIS A 82 1.96 -0.95 -2.18
CA HIS A 82 1.29 0.25 -1.67
C HIS A 82 0.86 1.22 -2.77
N SER A 83 1.32 1.03 -4.01
CA SER A 83 0.80 1.78 -5.16
C SER A 83 1.10 1.10 -6.49
N ILE A 84 0.23 1.33 -7.46
CA ILE A 84 0.31 0.85 -8.83
C ILE A 84 0.03 2.03 -9.75
N SER A 85 0.90 2.24 -10.72
CA SER A 85 0.67 3.24 -11.77
C SER A 85 0.93 2.63 -13.15
N TYR A 86 0.07 2.95 -14.10
CA TYR A 86 0.26 2.62 -15.51
C TYR A 86 0.44 3.91 -16.31
N LEU A 87 1.24 3.81 -17.37
CA LEU A 87 1.51 4.95 -18.24
C LEU A 87 0.30 5.35 -19.11
N PHE A 88 -0.48 4.36 -19.56
CA PHE A 88 -1.54 4.56 -20.57
C PHE A 88 -2.95 4.22 -20.07
N LYS A 89 -3.12 3.94 -18.77
CA LYS A 89 -4.42 3.71 -18.14
C LYS A 89 -4.38 4.14 -16.67
N SER A 90 -5.56 4.28 -16.07
CA SER A 90 -5.69 4.68 -14.66
C SER A 90 -6.35 3.61 -13.80
N ILE A 91 -7.22 2.78 -14.37
CA ILE A 91 -7.78 1.60 -13.71
C ILE A 91 -6.65 0.59 -13.42
N THR A 92 -6.60 0.14 -12.18
CA THR A 92 -5.54 -0.72 -11.66
C THR A 92 -5.90 -2.20 -11.62
N ASN A 93 -7.20 -2.52 -11.69
CA ASN A 93 -7.83 -3.79 -11.36
C ASN A 93 -7.55 -4.23 -9.91
N THR A 94 -7.53 -3.28 -8.98
CA THR A 94 -7.28 -3.54 -7.55
C THR A 94 -8.22 -2.73 -6.66
N TYR A 95 -8.06 -2.82 -5.33
CA TYR A 95 -8.89 -2.07 -4.38
C TYR A 95 -8.81 -0.54 -4.56
N PHE A 96 -7.74 -0.01 -5.17
CA PHE A 96 -7.65 1.42 -5.51
C PHE A 96 -8.81 1.87 -6.42
N ASP A 97 -9.30 0.99 -7.29
CA ASP A 97 -10.43 1.28 -8.16
C ASP A 97 -11.74 1.34 -7.36
N VAL A 98 -11.84 0.55 -6.28
CA VAL A 98 -13.00 0.59 -5.40
C VAL A 98 -13.00 1.84 -4.54
N PHE A 99 -11.84 2.27 -4.05
CA PHE A 99 -11.69 3.60 -3.43
C PHE A 99 -12.19 4.72 -4.34
N ALA A 100 -11.94 4.64 -5.65
CA ALA A 100 -12.42 5.62 -6.61
C ALA A 100 -13.94 5.61 -6.83
N THR A 101 -14.68 4.67 -6.25
CA THR A 101 -16.16 4.70 -6.27
C THR A 101 -16.75 5.56 -5.16
N LEU A 102 -16.03 5.77 -4.05
CA LEU A 102 -16.54 6.49 -2.88
C LEU A 102 -17.12 7.88 -3.24
N PRO A 103 -16.48 8.71 -4.08
CA PRO A 103 -16.98 10.07 -4.38
C PRO A 103 -18.43 10.14 -4.83
N THR A 104 -18.97 9.09 -5.46
CA THR A 104 -20.38 9.03 -5.89
C THR A 104 -21.39 9.03 -4.74
N LEU A 105 -20.94 8.69 -3.52
CA LEU A 105 -21.77 8.57 -2.32
C LEU A 105 -21.60 9.73 -1.35
N LEU A 106 -20.77 10.73 -1.69
CA LEU A 106 -20.37 11.81 -0.81
C LEU A 106 -21.17 13.10 -1.07
N PRO A 107 -21.39 13.93 -0.02
CA PRO A 107 -21.82 15.30 -0.23
C PRO A 107 -20.71 16.12 -0.93
N PRO A 108 -21.02 17.31 -1.48
CA PRO A 108 -20.00 18.21 -2.00
C PRO A 108 -18.94 18.55 -0.96
N GLY A 109 -17.68 18.49 -1.36
CA GLY A 109 -16.56 18.90 -0.50
C GLY A 109 -15.28 18.08 -0.73
N PRO A 110 -14.25 18.39 0.06
CA PRO A 110 -12.93 17.80 -0.05
C PRO A 110 -12.87 16.36 0.47
N LEU A 111 -12.08 15.52 -0.21
CA LEU A 111 -11.80 14.14 0.14
C LEU A 111 -10.42 14.03 0.82
N GLY A 112 -10.38 13.43 2.01
CA GLY A 112 -9.14 13.07 2.68
C GLY A 112 -8.64 11.70 2.21
N ILE A 113 -7.34 11.56 1.93
CA ILE A 113 -6.69 10.26 1.70
C ILE A 113 -5.60 10.09 2.76
N LEU A 114 -5.83 9.20 3.72
CA LEU A 114 -4.93 8.92 4.83
C LEU A 114 -4.10 7.67 4.48
N GLY A 115 -2.80 7.86 4.25
CA GLY A 115 -1.98 6.84 3.59
C GLY A 115 -2.00 7.08 2.09
N PHE A 116 -1.27 8.08 1.63
CA PHE A 116 -1.31 8.49 0.23
C PHE A 116 -0.52 7.56 -0.69
N GLY A 117 0.55 6.94 -0.17
CA GLY A 117 1.46 6.14 -0.98
C GLY A 117 2.00 6.96 -2.16
N ALA A 118 1.89 6.41 -3.37
CA ALA A 118 2.24 7.12 -4.60
C ALA A 118 1.03 7.73 -5.35
N GLY A 119 -0.14 7.81 -4.72
CA GLY A 119 -1.31 8.51 -5.28
C GLY A 119 -2.14 7.71 -6.27
N SER A 120 -2.12 6.37 -6.20
CA SER A 120 -2.84 5.49 -7.16
C SER A 120 -4.35 5.78 -7.20
N ALA A 121 -5.01 5.80 -6.04
CA ALA A 121 -6.42 6.14 -5.94
C ALA A 121 -6.69 7.61 -6.29
N ALA A 122 -5.80 8.52 -5.85
CA ALA A 122 -5.94 9.95 -6.09
C ALA A 122 -5.96 10.29 -7.59
N LYS A 123 -5.06 9.68 -8.37
CA LYS A 123 -5.01 9.84 -9.83
C LYS A 123 -6.35 9.48 -10.47
N LEU A 124 -6.87 8.28 -10.17
CA LEU A 124 -8.12 7.81 -10.74
C LEU A 124 -9.30 8.71 -10.35
N ILE A 125 -9.35 9.17 -9.10
CA ILE A 125 -10.41 10.07 -8.62
C ILE A 125 -10.35 11.43 -9.32
N LEU A 126 -9.17 12.06 -9.43
CA LEU A 126 -9.03 13.38 -10.06
C LEU A 126 -9.36 13.36 -11.55
N GLU A 127 -9.03 12.27 -12.25
CA GLU A 127 -9.36 12.08 -13.67
C GLU A 127 -10.85 11.80 -13.88
N THR A 128 -11.53 11.15 -12.93
CA THR A 128 -12.95 10.76 -13.05
C THR A 128 -13.91 11.88 -12.62
N TYR A 129 -13.60 12.60 -11.55
CA TYR A 129 -14.52 13.58 -10.95
C TYR A 129 -13.89 14.97 -11.00
N SER A 130 -14.41 15.85 -11.85
CA SER A 130 -13.85 17.20 -12.07
C SER A 130 -14.00 18.15 -10.87
N GLN A 131 -14.94 17.86 -9.96
CA GLN A 131 -15.30 18.68 -8.81
C GLN A 131 -14.56 18.32 -7.51
N ILE A 132 -13.90 17.17 -7.46
CA ILE A 132 -13.30 16.68 -6.22
C ILE A 132 -11.97 17.38 -5.96
N ILE A 133 -11.81 17.87 -4.72
CA ILE A 133 -10.56 18.34 -4.14
C ILE A 133 -10.04 17.23 -3.22
N ILE A 134 -8.77 16.87 -3.36
CA ILE A 134 -8.11 15.82 -2.58
C ILE A 134 -7.05 16.45 -1.68
N HIS A 135 -7.07 16.06 -0.41
CA HIS A 135 -5.95 16.26 0.50
C HIS A 135 -5.37 14.89 0.89
N GLY A 136 -4.13 14.63 0.48
CA GLY A 136 -3.43 13.38 0.75
C GLY A 136 -2.41 13.51 1.87
N TRP A 137 -2.43 12.59 2.83
CA TRP A 137 -1.42 12.50 3.89
C TRP A 137 -0.53 11.28 3.71
N GLU A 138 0.78 11.53 3.73
CA GLU A 138 1.81 10.50 3.80
C GLU A 138 2.75 10.79 4.98
N LEU A 139 3.08 9.76 5.75
CA LEU A 139 3.97 9.92 6.89
C LEU A 139 5.43 10.09 6.43
N ASP A 140 5.81 9.39 5.36
CA ASP A 140 7.19 9.32 4.89
C ASP A 140 7.43 10.23 3.68
N GLN A 141 8.15 11.34 3.92
CA GLN A 141 8.60 12.26 2.85
C GLN A 141 9.33 11.57 1.69
N SER A 142 10.02 10.46 1.97
CA SER A 142 10.76 9.70 0.95
C SER A 142 9.80 9.02 -0.03
N VAL A 143 8.64 8.56 0.46
CA VAL A 143 7.59 7.96 -0.37
C VAL A 143 7.03 9.00 -1.34
N ILE A 144 6.74 10.23 -0.87
CA ILE A 144 6.28 11.32 -1.74
C ILE A 144 7.35 11.73 -2.76
N SER A 145 8.62 11.74 -2.37
CA SER A 145 9.72 12.04 -3.30
C SER A 145 9.79 11.00 -4.43
N VAL A 146 9.69 9.71 -4.08
CA VAL A 146 9.63 8.60 -5.03
C VAL A 146 8.35 8.66 -5.89
N ALA A 147 7.22 9.05 -5.32
CA ALA A 147 5.97 9.22 -6.05
C ALA A 147 6.09 10.30 -7.14
N ARG A 148 6.74 11.43 -6.81
CA ARG A 148 7.00 12.52 -7.76
C ARG A 148 7.90 12.08 -8.91
N GLU A 149 8.96 11.35 -8.60
CA GLU A 149 9.95 10.90 -9.59
C GLU A 149 9.44 9.76 -10.47
N TYR A 150 8.80 8.75 -9.88
CA TYR A 150 8.49 7.49 -10.57
C TYR A 150 7.00 7.29 -10.87
N PHE A 151 6.07 7.94 -10.18
CA PHE A 151 4.64 7.67 -10.32
C PHE A 151 3.86 8.81 -10.98
N GLY A 152 4.52 9.91 -11.33
CA GLY A 152 3.92 11.05 -12.01
C GLY A 152 3.20 12.01 -11.07
N LEU A 153 3.41 11.91 -9.75
CA LEU A 153 2.78 12.80 -8.77
C LEU A 153 3.13 14.27 -9.03
N ALA A 154 4.37 14.60 -9.42
CA ALA A 154 4.75 15.98 -9.73
C ALA A 154 3.94 16.57 -10.90
N LYS A 155 3.70 15.76 -11.95
CA LYS A 155 2.83 16.15 -13.06
C LYS A 155 1.38 16.32 -12.60
N MET A 156 0.91 15.45 -11.71
CA MET A 156 -0.44 15.52 -11.16
C MET A 156 -0.65 16.76 -10.28
N GLU A 157 0.31 17.11 -9.43
CA GLU A 157 0.31 18.36 -8.64
C GLU A 157 0.25 19.59 -9.56
N ALA A 158 1.04 19.60 -10.65
CA ALA A 158 1.03 20.69 -11.62
C ALA A 158 -0.28 20.76 -12.46
N GLN A 159 -0.91 19.62 -12.73
CA GLN A 159 -2.15 19.53 -13.49
C GLN A 159 -3.38 19.93 -12.66
N TYR A 160 -3.32 19.72 -11.34
CA TYR A 160 -4.44 19.94 -10.42
C TYR A 160 -4.04 20.85 -9.24
N PRO A 161 -3.48 22.05 -9.48
CA PRO A 161 -2.86 22.88 -8.43
C PRO A 161 -3.85 23.31 -7.35
N ASP A 162 -5.13 23.50 -7.71
CA ASP A 162 -6.19 23.93 -6.79
C ASP A 162 -7.03 22.76 -6.26
N ARG A 163 -6.66 21.52 -6.62
CA ARG A 163 -7.46 20.33 -6.36
C ARG A 163 -6.68 19.19 -5.72
N LEU A 164 -5.36 19.23 -5.70
CA LEU A 164 -4.52 18.23 -5.06
C LEU A 164 -3.55 18.88 -4.08
N PHE A 165 -3.69 18.55 -2.81
CA PHE A 165 -2.82 19.02 -1.75
C PHE A 165 -2.16 17.83 -1.06
N ILE A 166 -0.83 17.80 -1.03
CA ILE A 166 -0.05 16.74 -0.38
C ILE A 166 0.51 17.25 0.96
N HIS A 167 0.27 16.48 2.01
CA HIS A 167 0.66 16.79 3.38
C HIS A 167 1.58 15.69 3.91
N ILE A 168 2.61 16.10 4.63
CA ILE A 168 3.58 15.19 5.24
C ILE A 168 3.35 15.16 6.75
N GLY A 169 3.07 13.98 7.28
CA GLY A 169 2.91 13.80 8.72
C GLY A 169 1.92 12.70 9.10
N ASN A 170 1.63 12.62 10.40
CA ASN A 170 0.69 11.63 10.91
C ASN A 170 -0.73 11.92 10.39
N ALA A 171 -1.24 11.01 9.55
CA ALA A 171 -2.54 11.10 8.93
C ALA A 171 -3.70 11.08 9.94
N LEU A 172 -3.52 10.53 11.15
CA LEU A 172 -4.56 10.56 12.19
C LEU A 172 -4.78 11.96 12.77
N ASN A 173 -3.86 12.90 12.52
CA ASN A 173 -4.01 14.31 12.85
C ASN A 173 -4.55 15.13 11.67
N ALA A 174 -4.91 14.48 10.56
CA ALA A 174 -5.39 15.17 9.37
C ALA A 174 -6.68 15.95 9.69
N SER A 175 -6.66 17.23 9.36
CA SER A 175 -7.79 18.13 9.50
C SER A 175 -7.68 19.23 8.46
N ILE A 176 -8.83 19.78 8.09
CA ILE A 176 -8.97 20.91 7.18
C ILE A 176 -10.09 21.79 7.70
N ARG A 177 -10.11 23.04 7.22
CA ARG A 177 -11.23 23.95 7.46
C ARG A 177 -12.53 23.34 6.91
N ASP A 178 -13.58 23.35 7.71
CA ASP A 178 -14.93 22.88 7.36
C ASP A 178 -15.09 21.36 7.11
N GLY A 179 -14.08 20.55 7.43
CA GLY A 179 -14.11 19.09 7.40
C GLY A 179 -14.19 18.45 6.00
N PHE A 180 -14.04 17.13 5.96
CA PHE A 180 -14.03 16.30 4.76
C PHE A 180 -15.43 15.82 4.38
N SER A 181 -15.77 15.83 3.09
CA SER A 181 -16.95 15.12 2.58
C SER A 181 -16.79 13.61 2.65
N GLY A 182 -15.55 13.12 2.58
CA GLY A 182 -15.24 11.73 2.86
C GLY A 182 -13.77 11.49 3.15
N ILE A 183 -13.45 10.33 3.71
CA ILE A 183 -12.09 9.94 4.07
C ILE A 183 -11.81 8.53 3.54
N LEU A 184 -10.75 8.38 2.76
CA LEU A 184 -10.14 7.11 2.42
C LEU A 184 -9.04 6.81 3.43
N ILE A 185 -9.03 5.61 4.00
CA ILE A 185 -8.03 5.16 4.97
C ILE A 185 -7.28 3.96 4.40
N ASP A 186 -5.97 4.12 4.21
CA ASP A 186 -5.04 3.11 3.69
C ASP A 186 -3.76 3.09 4.56
N LEU A 187 -3.97 2.96 5.88
CA LEU A 187 -2.91 3.09 6.88
C LEU A 187 -2.38 1.72 7.28
N PHE A 188 -1.19 1.41 6.79
CA PHE A 188 -0.47 0.16 7.10
C PHE A 188 0.90 0.45 7.68
N SER A 189 1.34 -0.42 8.57
CA SER A 189 2.71 -0.46 9.07
C SER A 189 3.10 -1.91 9.24
N LYS A 190 4.29 -2.27 8.75
CA LYS A 190 4.83 -3.64 8.87
C LYS A 190 3.90 -4.70 8.28
N GLY A 191 3.23 -4.35 7.18
CA GLY A 191 2.28 -5.24 6.50
C GLY A 191 0.99 -5.53 7.27
N VAL A 192 0.61 -4.72 8.26
CA VAL A 192 -0.70 -4.84 8.93
C VAL A 192 -1.33 -3.47 9.10
N VAL A 193 -2.65 -3.44 9.29
CA VAL A 193 -3.36 -2.21 9.65
C VAL A 193 -2.77 -1.66 10.95
N ILE A 194 -2.60 -0.34 11.02
CA ILE A 194 -2.00 0.29 12.21
C ILE A 194 -2.88 0.05 13.46
N PRO A 195 -2.26 -0.24 14.63
CA PRO A 195 -3.00 -0.58 15.85
C PRO A 195 -3.92 0.55 16.34
N GLU A 196 -3.63 1.80 15.99
CA GLU A 196 -4.45 2.96 16.33
C GLU A 196 -5.88 2.84 15.77
N LEU A 197 -6.09 2.12 14.66
CA LEU A 197 -7.44 1.86 14.14
C LEU A 197 -8.22 0.85 14.99
N GLN A 198 -7.60 0.16 15.94
CA GLN A 198 -8.31 -0.68 16.92
C GLN A 198 -8.89 0.15 18.08
N ASN A 199 -8.46 1.40 18.23
CA ASN A 199 -8.93 2.28 19.28
C ASN A 199 -10.22 3.02 18.85
N PRO A 200 -11.36 2.85 19.55
CA PRO A 200 -12.60 3.56 19.23
C PRO A 200 -12.45 5.09 19.21
N GLN A 201 -11.57 5.64 20.05
CA GLN A 201 -11.32 7.08 20.10
C GLN A 201 -10.78 7.63 18.77
N THR A 202 -9.99 6.83 18.05
CA THR A 202 -9.48 7.19 16.73
C THR A 202 -10.63 7.39 15.75
N TRP A 203 -11.60 6.46 15.73
CA TRP A 203 -12.78 6.56 14.88
C TRP A 203 -13.66 7.74 15.23
N TYR A 204 -13.83 8.03 16.52
CA TYR A 204 -14.57 9.21 16.96
C TYR A 204 -13.92 10.51 16.48
N ASN A 205 -12.59 10.61 16.57
CA ASN A 205 -11.85 11.78 16.08
C ASN A 205 -11.94 11.91 14.55
N LEU A 206 -11.82 10.81 13.81
CA LEU A 206 -11.99 10.81 12.35
C LEU A 206 -13.40 11.25 11.94
N ARG A 207 -14.44 10.78 12.64
CA ARG A 207 -15.83 11.19 12.38
C ARG A 207 -16.06 12.68 12.67
N LYS A 208 -15.42 13.25 13.69
CA LYS A 208 -15.51 14.69 13.98
C LYS A 208 -14.98 15.58 12.84
N ASN A 209 -14.08 15.06 12.02
CA ASN A 209 -13.53 15.77 10.87
C ASN A 209 -14.39 15.60 9.61
N LEU A 210 -15.52 14.88 9.66
CA LEU A 210 -16.44 14.76 8.53
C LEU A 210 -17.47 15.87 8.50
N LYS A 211 -17.87 16.26 7.30
CA LYS A 211 -19.09 17.04 7.04
C LYS A 211 -20.32 16.18 7.36
N ARG A 212 -21.47 16.82 7.51
CA ARG A 212 -22.77 16.12 7.57
C ARG A 212 -22.92 15.22 6.34
N ASP A 213 -23.37 13.98 6.58
CA ASP A 213 -23.54 12.93 5.56
C ASP A 213 -22.22 12.43 4.92
N GLY A 214 -21.07 12.83 5.48
CA GLY A 214 -19.76 12.37 5.03
C GLY A 214 -19.48 10.91 5.39
N ARG A 215 -18.62 10.25 4.60
CA ARG A 215 -18.38 8.81 4.72
C ARG A 215 -16.91 8.46 4.80
N ILE A 216 -16.61 7.36 5.49
CA ILE A 216 -15.26 6.78 5.54
C ILE A 216 -15.27 5.46 4.76
N MET A 217 -14.25 5.24 3.94
CA MET A 217 -13.94 3.94 3.34
C MET A 217 -12.52 3.56 3.74
N VAL A 218 -12.33 2.32 4.18
CA VAL A 218 -11.06 1.86 4.75
C VAL A 218 -10.62 0.58 4.05
N ASN A 219 -9.35 0.54 3.64
CA ASN A 219 -8.69 -0.69 3.28
C ASN A 219 -8.29 -1.40 4.59
N VAL A 220 -8.89 -2.56 4.83
CA VAL A 220 -8.71 -3.31 6.08
C VAL A 220 -7.64 -4.38 6.02
N GLY A 221 -7.01 -4.58 4.84
CA GLY A 221 -6.10 -5.70 4.61
C GLY A 221 -6.85 -7.03 4.60
N GLY A 222 -6.74 -7.80 3.52
CA GLY A 222 -7.23 -9.18 3.48
C GLY A 222 -6.14 -10.19 3.86
N ASN A 223 -6.41 -11.48 3.65
CA ASN A 223 -5.40 -12.57 3.72
C ASN A 223 -4.24 -12.43 2.71
N CYS A 224 -4.18 -11.32 1.95
CA CYS A 224 -3.21 -11.07 0.90
C CYS A 224 -2.11 -10.08 1.32
N VAL A 225 -2.16 -9.58 2.56
CA VAL A 225 -1.09 -8.75 3.12
C VAL A 225 -0.19 -9.66 3.94
N GLU A 226 1.09 -9.75 3.56
CA GLU A 226 2.06 -10.53 4.30
C GLU A 226 2.56 -9.69 5.49
N PRO A 227 2.28 -10.11 6.74
CA PRO A 227 2.74 -9.38 7.92
C PRO A 227 4.26 -9.56 8.09
N GLU A 228 4.95 -8.56 8.67
CA GLU A 228 6.37 -8.70 9.02
C GLU A 228 6.62 -9.75 10.11
N ASP A 229 5.65 -9.97 11.01
CA ASP A 229 5.70 -11.04 12.01
C ASP A 229 4.73 -12.15 11.61
N ILE A 230 5.27 -13.31 11.23
CA ILE A 230 4.50 -14.51 10.86
C ILE A 230 3.59 -14.99 12.00
N ARG A 231 3.85 -14.57 13.25
CA ARG A 231 3.00 -14.88 14.42
C ARG A 231 1.78 -13.97 14.55
N LYS A 232 1.69 -12.89 13.78
CA LYS A 232 0.55 -11.96 13.76
C LYS A 232 -0.20 -12.13 12.45
N ASP A 233 -1.25 -12.96 12.46
CA ASP A 233 -2.10 -13.14 11.30
C ASP A 233 -2.86 -11.82 11.00
N GLY A 234 -2.62 -11.25 9.82
CA GLY A 234 -3.31 -10.04 9.36
C GLY A 234 -4.83 -10.20 9.33
N SER A 235 -5.34 -11.43 9.19
CA SER A 235 -6.77 -11.73 9.25
C SER A 235 -7.36 -11.57 10.66
N VAL A 236 -6.59 -11.91 11.69
CA VAL A 236 -6.96 -11.73 13.11
C VAL A 236 -6.92 -10.26 13.49
N ILE A 237 -5.86 -9.53 13.08
CA ILE A 237 -5.77 -8.08 13.29
C ILE A 237 -6.93 -7.36 12.60
N MET A 238 -7.28 -7.76 11.38
CA MET A 238 -8.44 -7.22 10.66
C MET A 238 -9.75 -7.49 11.41
N GLU A 239 -9.93 -8.69 11.97
CA GLU A 239 -11.12 -9.03 12.76
C GLU A 239 -11.19 -8.25 14.07
N GLU A 240 -10.09 -8.10 14.79
CA GLU A 240 -10.01 -7.31 16.02
C GLU A 240 -10.23 -5.80 15.77
N THR A 241 -9.76 -5.29 14.65
CA THR A 241 -9.90 -3.88 14.27
C THR A 241 -11.35 -3.52 13.90
N PHE A 242 -12.07 -4.43 13.24
CA PHE A 242 -13.38 -4.12 12.64
C PHE A 242 -14.55 -4.99 13.14
N CYS A 243 -14.32 -5.92 14.07
CA CYS A 243 -15.36 -6.63 14.81
C CYS A 243 -15.20 -6.59 16.34
N PRO A 244 -14.76 -5.48 16.96
CA PRO A 244 -14.65 -5.44 18.41
C PRO A 244 -16.03 -5.42 19.09
N PRO A 245 -16.15 -5.88 20.35
CA PRO A 245 -17.43 -5.99 21.06
C PRO A 245 -18.24 -4.68 21.12
N TRP A 246 -17.56 -3.53 21.16
CA TRP A 246 -18.21 -2.21 21.17
C TRP A 246 -18.85 -1.82 19.83
N PHE A 247 -18.40 -2.40 18.70
CA PHE A 247 -19.08 -2.25 17.40
C PHE A 247 -20.43 -2.99 17.39
N ARG A 248 -20.60 -4.00 18.25
CA ARG A 248 -21.84 -4.76 18.45
C ARG A 248 -22.71 -4.23 19.59
N ALA A 249 -22.15 -3.45 20.51
CA ALA A 249 -22.79 -3.07 21.77
C ALA A 249 -23.79 -1.92 21.68
N GLU A 250 -23.86 -1.15 20.58
CA GLU A 250 -24.87 -0.10 20.40
C GLU A 250 -26.18 -0.64 19.79
N LYS A 251 -26.80 -1.61 20.46
CA LYS A 251 -28.25 -1.88 20.32
C LYS A 251 -29.01 -1.11 21.40
N GLY A 252 -29.01 0.22 21.32
CA GLY A 252 -29.70 1.05 22.30
C GLY A 252 -29.88 2.53 21.97
N GLY A 253 -29.58 2.97 20.75
CA GLY A 253 -29.80 4.34 20.30
C GLY A 253 -30.03 4.38 18.79
N ASP A 254 -31.19 4.88 18.38
CA ASP A 254 -31.51 5.10 16.97
C ASP A 254 -30.55 6.12 16.36
N GLY A 255 -29.53 5.63 15.66
CA GLY A 255 -28.57 6.48 14.92
C GLY A 255 -27.39 5.71 14.34
N LEU A 256 -26.92 4.64 15.00
CA LEU A 256 -25.65 4.00 14.61
C LEU A 256 -25.75 2.97 13.46
N LYS A 257 -26.96 2.57 13.03
CA LYS A 257 -27.12 1.46 12.07
C LYS A 257 -27.05 1.82 10.58
N LYS A 258 -27.07 3.11 10.22
CA LYS A 258 -27.18 3.51 8.80
C LYS A 258 -25.88 3.91 8.12
N ASP A 259 -24.79 4.05 8.86
CA ASP A 259 -23.54 4.52 8.28
C ASP A 259 -22.34 3.59 8.58
N ILE A 260 -21.84 3.04 7.46
CA ILE A 260 -20.44 2.66 7.21
C ILE A 260 -20.05 1.24 7.66
N THR A 261 -19.92 0.34 6.66
CA THR A 261 -18.68 -0.42 6.34
C THR A 261 -18.93 -1.25 5.07
N LEU A 262 -18.33 -0.86 3.94
CA LEU A 262 -18.19 -1.74 2.77
C LEU A 262 -16.85 -2.50 2.93
N LYS A 263 -16.91 -3.69 3.52
CA LYS A 263 -15.74 -4.56 3.71
C LYS A 263 -15.46 -5.28 2.39
N LEU A 264 -14.41 -4.90 1.69
CA LEU A 264 -14.02 -5.55 0.44
C LEU A 264 -12.98 -6.62 0.72
N ARG A 265 -13.38 -7.89 0.58
CA ARG A 265 -12.47 -9.02 0.50
C ARG A 265 -11.97 -9.12 -0.95
N GLY A 266 -10.75 -8.67 -1.21
CA GLY A 266 -10.10 -8.91 -2.49
C GLY A 266 -9.73 -10.39 -2.63
N ARG A 267 -10.55 -11.18 -3.35
CA ARG A 267 -10.05 -12.36 -4.08
C ARG A 267 -9.88 -11.92 -5.51
N VAL A 268 -8.64 -11.90 -5.98
CA VAL A 268 -8.34 -11.89 -7.41
C VAL A 268 -8.27 -13.36 -7.80
N ASN A 269 -9.24 -13.83 -8.60
CA ASN A 269 -9.17 -15.14 -9.24
C ASN A 269 -8.04 -15.17 -10.27
#